data_AF-A0ABD2X8K0-F1
#
_entry.id   AF-A0ABD2X8K0-F1
#
_cell.length_a   1.000
_cell.length_b   1.000
_cell.length_c   1.000
_cell.angle_alpha   90.00
_cell.angle_beta   90.00
_cell.angle_gamma   90.00
#
_symmetry.space_group_name_H-M   'P 1'
#
loop_
_entity.id
_entity.type
_entity.pdbx_description
1 polymer ?
#
loop_
_entity_poly.entity_id
_entity_poly.type
_entity_poly.pdbx_seq_one_letter_code
_entity_poly.pdbx_strand_id
1 'polypeptide(L)'
;MSYKQIEYNAQPEESKALSFRGVLVSSGVLERRDVACCPKPSNEDLDKLTVRENAWVEKLEQLDQQHTRECGLTIKEAQPIFDKLEKWTKSGKGPACPDKSKAVFKCLEKNRGEALKCSEQVESFVNCVDSALRKAAQSDYSKQSKKLSYTEKFERLVV
;
A
#
# COMPACT_ATOMS: atom_id res chain seq x y z
N MET A 1 -4.56 -4.34 37.74
CA MET A 1 -5.22 -4.33 36.42
C MET A 1 -4.44 -5.28 35.53
N SER A 2 -5.06 -6.41 35.16
CA SER A 2 -4.41 -7.56 34.55
C SER A 2 -4.43 -7.41 33.03
N TYR A 3 -3.26 -7.35 32.38
CA TYR A 3 -3.16 -7.38 30.92
C TYR A 3 -3.38 -8.82 30.44
N LYS A 4 -4.40 -9.04 29.62
CA LYS A 4 -4.59 -10.32 28.92
C LYS A 4 -3.70 -10.33 27.68
N GLN A 5 -2.77 -11.27 27.60
CA GLN A 5 -2.11 -11.64 26.35
C GLN A 5 -3.16 -12.21 25.39
N ILE A 6 -3.20 -11.65 24.18
CA ILE A 6 -3.97 -12.20 23.07
C ILE A 6 -2.99 -13.13 22.33
N GLU A 7 -3.19 -14.44 22.47
CA GLU A 7 -2.52 -15.44 21.65
C GLU A 7 -3.11 -15.40 20.24
N TYR A 8 -2.30 -15.03 19.25
CA TYR A 8 -2.63 -15.18 17.84
C TYR A 8 -2.35 -16.62 17.42
N ASN A 9 -3.41 -17.44 17.32
CA ASN A 9 -3.33 -18.73 16.64
C ASN A 9 -3.29 -18.50 15.13
N ALA A 10 -2.11 -18.61 14.52
CA ALA A 10 -1.97 -18.71 13.08
C ALA A 10 -2.29 -20.14 12.64
N GLN A 11 -3.51 -20.37 12.15
CA GLN A 11 -3.79 -21.56 11.34
C GLN A 11 -3.26 -21.33 9.92
N PRO A 12 -2.66 -22.33 9.26
CA PRO A 12 -2.24 -22.23 7.88
C PRO A 12 -3.48 -22.25 6.97
N GLU A 13 -3.84 -21.08 6.43
CA GLU A 13 -4.83 -20.98 5.36
C GLU A 13 -4.24 -21.61 4.09
N GLU A 14 -4.88 -22.69 3.62
CA GLU A 14 -4.58 -23.30 2.33
C GLU A 14 -4.66 -22.25 1.22
N SER A 15 -3.52 -21.94 0.61
CA SER A 15 -3.40 -21.02 -0.51
C SER A 15 -4.15 -21.56 -1.74
N LYS A 16 -5.40 -21.12 -1.91
CA LYS A 16 -6.16 -21.33 -3.16
C LYS A 16 -5.49 -20.55 -4.28
N ALA A 17 -4.89 -21.26 -5.22
CA ALA A 17 -4.27 -20.69 -6.40
C ALA A 17 -5.29 -19.90 -7.24
N LEU A 18 -5.02 -18.61 -7.44
CA LEU A 18 -5.75 -17.76 -8.38
C LEU A 18 -5.34 -18.13 -9.81
N SER A 19 -6.27 -18.74 -10.56
CA SER A 19 -6.13 -19.01 -11.99
C SER A 19 -6.70 -17.83 -12.77
N PHE A 20 -5.83 -17.09 -13.46
CA PHE A 20 -6.26 -16.13 -14.49
C PHE A 20 -5.81 -16.67 -15.85
N ARG A 21 -6.77 -16.95 -16.75
CA ARG A 21 -6.53 -17.49 -18.10
C ARG A 21 -5.62 -18.74 -18.14
N GLY A 22 -5.80 -19.65 -17.18
CA GLY A 22 -5.12 -20.95 -17.19
C GLY A 22 -3.62 -20.91 -16.86
N VAL A 23 -3.10 -19.78 -16.36
CA VAL A 23 -1.74 -19.68 -15.84
C VAL A 23 -1.81 -19.70 -14.31
N LEU A 24 -1.25 -20.75 -13.71
CA LEU A 24 -0.96 -20.83 -12.28
C LEU A 24 0.29 -19.99 -12.02
N VAL A 25 0.14 -18.88 -11.30
CA VAL A 25 1.29 -18.13 -10.77
C VAL A 25 1.54 -18.63 -9.36
N SER A 26 2.27 -19.74 -9.28
CA SER A 26 2.86 -20.21 -8.02
C SER A 26 4.26 -19.61 -7.90
N SER A 27 4.64 -19.23 -6.67
CA SER A 27 5.98 -18.81 -6.27
C SER A 27 7.06 -19.65 -6.94
N GLY A 28 8.13 -18.98 -7.39
CA GLY A 28 9.24 -19.58 -8.13
C GLY A 28 9.70 -20.91 -7.52
N VAL A 29 9.37 -21.99 -8.21
CA VAL A 29 10.22 -23.09 -8.66
C VAL A 29 9.30 -23.88 -9.61
N LEU A 30 9.75 -23.97 -10.85
CA LEU A 30 9.25 -24.74 -11.98
C LEU A 30 8.33 -25.97 -11.68
N GLU A 31 7.02 -25.78 -11.51
CA GLU A 31 6.04 -26.84 -11.83
C GLU A 31 5.52 -26.65 -13.25
N ARG A 32 6.41 -26.87 -14.23
CA ARG A 32 5.96 -27.12 -15.60
C ARG A 32 5.47 -28.56 -15.65
N ARG A 33 4.17 -28.74 -15.92
CA ARG A 33 3.58 -30.02 -16.37
C ARG A 33 4.56 -30.71 -17.32
N ASP A 34 4.80 -32.00 -17.10
CA ASP A 34 5.75 -32.83 -17.84
C ASP A 34 5.52 -32.73 -19.36
N VAL A 35 6.23 -31.81 -20.00
CA VAL A 35 6.40 -31.81 -21.45
C VAL A 35 7.52 -32.81 -21.72
N ALA A 36 7.15 -33.98 -22.21
CA ALA A 36 8.02 -35.13 -22.48
C ALA A 36 9.17 -34.87 -23.49
N CYS A 37 9.40 -33.63 -23.92
CA CYS A 37 10.39 -33.26 -24.94
C CYS A 37 11.56 -32.40 -24.45
N CYS A 38 11.60 -31.99 -23.17
CA CYS A 38 12.73 -31.22 -22.66
C CYS A 38 13.66 -32.10 -21.82
N PRO A 39 14.99 -32.10 -22.10
CA PRO A 39 15.96 -32.72 -21.20
C PRO A 39 15.81 -32.13 -19.80
N LYS A 40 15.72 -32.98 -18.78
CA LYS A 40 15.75 -32.52 -17.39
C LYS A 40 17.10 -31.84 -17.16
N PRO A 41 17.13 -30.61 -16.62
CA PRO A 41 18.39 -29.93 -16.33
C PRO A 41 19.23 -30.81 -15.40
N SER A 42 20.54 -30.86 -15.63
CA SER A 42 21.43 -31.55 -14.72
C SER A 42 21.44 -30.83 -13.37
N ASN A 43 21.84 -31.52 -12.28
CA ASN A 43 21.94 -30.89 -10.96
C ASN A 43 22.86 -29.65 -11.00
N GLU A 44 23.91 -29.67 -11.82
CA GLU A 44 24.81 -28.51 -12.01
C GLU A 44 24.13 -27.32 -12.71
N ASP A 45 23.18 -27.58 -13.61
CA ASP A 45 22.41 -26.51 -14.28
C ASP A 45 21.41 -25.88 -13.31
N LEU A 46 20.84 -26.69 -12.41
CA LEU A 46 19.96 -26.21 -11.35
C LEU A 46 20.75 -25.34 -10.36
N ASP A 47 21.95 -25.75 -9.96
CA ASP A 47 22.82 -24.96 -9.07
C ASP A 47 23.23 -23.62 -9.70
N LYS A 48 23.50 -23.58 -11.01
CA LYS A 48 23.79 -22.33 -11.71
C LYS A 48 22.57 -21.39 -11.78
N LEU A 49 21.37 -21.96 -11.88
CA LEU A 49 20.12 -21.21 -11.88
C LEU A 49 19.84 -20.62 -10.50
N THR A 50 19.98 -21.41 -9.44
CA THR A 50 19.74 -20.94 -8.06
C THR A 50 20.73 -19.86 -7.65
N VAL A 51 22.01 -19.99 -8.02
CA VAL A 51 23.02 -18.93 -7.78
C VAL A 51 22.63 -17.62 -8.48
N ARG A 52 22.16 -17.71 -9.73
CA ARG A 52 21.71 -16.52 -10.47
C ARG A 52 20.46 -15.91 -9.86
N GLU A 53 19.49 -16.73 -9.45
CA GLU A 53 18.27 -16.28 -8.79
C GLU A 53 18.58 -15.59 -7.46
N ASN A 54 19.45 -16.17 -6.65
CA ASN A 54 19.89 -15.59 -5.37
C ASN A 54 20.57 -14.22 -5.58
N ALA A 55 21.40 -14.07 -6.62
CA ALA A 55 22.01 -12.79 -6.95
C ALA A 55 20.98 -11.71 -7.33
N TRP A 56 19.88 -12.10 -7.99
CA TRP A 56 18.78 -11.18 -8.29
C TRP A 56 17.95 -10.83 -7.06
N VAL A 57 17.68 -11.80 -6.19
CA VAL A 57 16.98 -11.57 -4.92
C VAL A 57 17.77 -10.59 -4.06
N GLU A 58 19.08 -10.79 -3.91
CA GLU A 58 19.95 -9.87 -3.16
C GLU A 58 19.93 -8.46 -3.75
N LYS A 59 19.99 -8.34 -5.08
CA LYS A 59 19.92 -7.03 -5.76
C LYS A 59 18.58 -6.33 -5.55
N LEU A 60 17.48 -7.07 -5.57
CA LEU A 60 16.14 -6.54 -5.30
C LEU A 60 16.02 -6.07 -3.85
N GLU A 61 16.58 -6.84 -2.91
CA GLU A 61 16.62 -6.45 -1.50
C GLU A 61 17.41 -5.15 -1.29
N GLN A 62 18.57 -5.02 -1.93
CA GLN A 62 19.37 -3.78 -1.87
C GLN A 62 18.61 -2.58 -2.44
N LEU A 63 17.91 -2.76 -3.57
CA LEU A 63 17.09 -1.71 -4.16
C LEU A 63 15.93 -1.33 -3.25
N ASP A 64 15.23 -2.30 -2.66
CA ASP A 64 14.13 -2.06 -1.74
C ASP A 64 14.59 -1.32 -0.47
N GLN A 65 15.73 -1.72 0.10
CA GLN A 65 16.33 -1.02 1.23
C GLN A 65 16.74 0.41 0.87
N GLN A 66 17.30 0.63 -0.33
CA GLN A 66 17.64 1.97 -0.80
C GLN A 66 16.39 2.82 -0.96
N HIS A 67 15.34 2.29 -1.61
CA HIS A 67 14.10 3.00 -1.83
C HIS A 67 13.38 3.32 -0.51
N THR A 68 13.38 2.38 0.43
CA THR A 68 12.84 2.57 1.78
C THR A 68 13.53 3.72 2.51
N ARG A 69 14.87 3.81 2.40
CA ARG A 69 15.64 4.91 3.00
C ARG A 69 15.42 6.24 2.27
N GLU A 70 15.41 6.24 0.94
CA GLU A 70 15.30 7.46 0.14
C GLU A 70 13.89 8.07 0.18
N CYS A 71 12.86 7.24 0.18
CA CYS A 71 11.47 7.67 0.28
C CYS A 71 11.02 7.94 1.72
N GLY A 72 11.90 7.75 2.70
CA GLY A 72 11.56 7.96 4.10
C GLY A 72 10.42 7.06 4.59
N LEU A 73 10.40 5.80 4.14
CA LEU A 73 9.35 4.83 4.48
C LEU A 73 9.65 4.11 5.81
N THR A 74 10.52 4.68 6.65
CA THR A 74 10.84 4.07 7.93
C THR A 74 9.74 4.36 8.95
N ILE A 75 9.58 3.45 9.94
CA ILE A 75 8.61 3.63 11.03
C ILE A 75 8.83 4.97 11.76
N LYS A 76 10.09 5.41 11.89
CA LYS A 76 10.45 6.69 12.52
C LYS A 76 9.91 7.91 11.78
N GLU A 77 9.81 7.83 10.45
CA GLU A 77 9.27 8.89 9.60
C GLU A 77 7.73 8.82 9.48
N ALA A 78 7.16 7.61 9.61
CA ALA A 78 5.72 7.43 9.65
C ALA A 78 5.09 7.89 10.98
N GLN A 79 5.80 7.73 12.10
CA GLN A 79 5.32 8.08 13.44
C GLN A 79 4.84 9.54 13.60
N PRO A 80 5.56 10.58 13.13
CA PRO A 80 5.05 11.95 13.19
C PRO A 80 3.79 12.17 12.33
N ILE A 81 3.59 11.40 11.25
CA ILE A 81 2.36 11.43 10.45
C ILE A 81 1.22 10.82 11.27
N PHE A 82 1.45 9.68 11.92
CA PHE A 82 0.46 9.08 12.82
C PHE A 82 0.09 10.01 13.97
N ASP A 83 1.05 10.65 14.62
CA ASP A 83 0.79 11.62 15.70
C ASP A 83 -0.02 12.82 15.21
N LYS A 84 0.22 13.30 13.98
CA LYS A 84 -0.56 14.37 13.36
C LYS A 84 -1.98 13.93 13.05
N LEU A 85 -2.17 12.71 12.55
CA LEU A 85 -3.49 12.14 12.27
C LEU A 85 -4.28 11.88 13.58
N GLU A 86 -3.60 11.40 14.61
CA GLU A 86 -4.17 11.21 15.93
C GLU A 86 -4.56 12.58 16.53
N LYS A 87 -3.72 13.60 16.39
CA LYS A 87 -4.08 14.97 16.78
C LYS A 87 -5.22 15.50 15.94
N TRP A 88 -5.26 15.26 14.64
CA TRP A 88 -6.34 15.72 13.77
C TRP A 88 -7.69 15.09 14.15
N THR A 89 -7.70 13.79 14.47
CA THR A 89 -8.90 13.07 14.93
C THR A 89 -9.32 13.43 16.36
N LYS A 90 -8.36 13.64 17.28
CA LYS A 90 -8.63 13.98 18.70
C LYS A 90 -8.84 15.46 18.95
N SER A 91 -8.22 16.34 18.16
CA SER A 91 -8.37 17.78 18.32
C SER A 91 -9.78 18.14 17.86
N GLY A 92 -10.66 18.39 18.82
CA GLY A 92 -12.05 18.81 18.60
C GLY A 92 -12.19 20.20 17.96
N LYS A 93 -11.31 20.56 17.00
CA LYS A 93 -11.38 21.79 16.18
C LYS A 93 -12.50 21.67 15.15
N GLY A 94 -13.73 21.44 15.61
CA GLY A 94 -14.93 21.34 14.80
C GLY A 94 -14.98 20.13 13.87
N PRO A 95 -16.16 19.76 13.37
CA PRO A 95 -16.29 18.71 12.38
C PRO A 95 -15.52 19.12 11.12
N ALA A 96 -14.70 18.21 10.60
CA ALA A 96 -14.17 18.36 9.25
C ALA A 96 -15.36 18.60 8.30
N CYS A 97 -15.28 19.66 7.49
CA CYS A 97 -16.32 20.01 6.51
C CYS A 97 -17.70 20.32 7.12
N PRO A 98 -17.83 21.41 7.92
CA PRO A 98 -19.04 21.72 8.68
C PRO A 98 -20.28 21.93 7.80
N ASP A 99 -20.13 22.54 6.62
CA ASP A 99 -21.26 22.81 5.73
C ASP A 99 -21.81 21.55 5.08
N LYS A 100 -20.92 20.61 4.72
CA LYS A 100 -21.28 19.32 4.14
C LYS A 100 -21.91 18.41 5.20
N SER A 101 -21.39 18.43 6.43
CA SER A 101 -22.01 17.73 7.56
C SER A 101 -23.45 18.21 7.80
N LYS A 102 -23.68 19.53 7.83
CA LYS A 102 -25.03 20.11 7.95
C LYS A 102 -25.95 19.70 6.80
N ALA A 103 -25.44 19.62 5.57
CA ALA A 103 -26.22 19.20 4.41
C ALA A 103 -26.69 17.74 4.52
N VAL A 104 -25.83 16.84 5.01
CA VAL A 104 -26.19 15.45 5.30
C VAL A 104 -27.28 15.38 6.37
N PHE A 105 -27.08 16.07 7.50
CA PHE A 105 -28.09 16.09 8.57
C PHE A 105 -29.44 16.61 8.10
N LYS A 106 -29.47 17.72 7.34
CA LYS A 106 -30.70 18.27 6.77
C LYS A 106 -31.39 17.27 5.83
N CYS A 107 -30.63 16.54 5.02
CA CYS A 107 -31.21 15.55 4.12
C CYS A 107 -31.81 14.37 4.90
N LEU A 108 -31.12 13.87 5.92
CA LEU A 108 -31.59 12.78 6.77
C LEU A 108 -32.82 13.19 7.59
N GLU A 109 -32.87 14.42 8.09
CA GLU A 109 -34.04 14.97 8.79
C GLU A 109 -35.26 15.06 7.88
N LYS A 110 -35.06 15.40 6.60
CA LYS A 110 -36.12 15.50 5.60
C LYS A 110 -36.60 14.14 5.09
N ASN A 111 -35.72 13.15 5.02
CA ASN A 111 -35.99 11.81 4.48
C ASN A 111 -35.83 10.73 5.57
N ARG A 112 -36.56 10.88 6.69
CA ARG A 112 -36.51 9.91 7.79
C ARG A 112 -36.93 8.51 7.30
N GLY A 113 -36.06 7.53 7.50
CA GLY A 113 -36.28 6.14 7.05
C GLY A 113 -35.81 5.85 5.62
N GLU A 114 -35.43 6.87 4.85
CA GLU A 114 -35.01 6.74 3.45
C GLU A 114 -33.59 7.31 3.25
N ALA A 115 -32.63 6.85 4.06
CA ALA A 115 -31.26 7.37 4.07
C ALA A 115 -30.55 7.26 2.71
N LEU A 116 -30.94 6.32 1.85
CA LEU A 116 -30.39 6.15 0.51
C LEU A 116 -30.63 7.35 -0.41
N LYS A 117 -31.68 8.15 -0.17
CA LYS A 117 -31.93 9.40 -0.93
C LYS A 117 -30.90 10.49 -0.64
N CYS A 118 -30.11 10.33 0.42
CA CYS A 118 -29.08 11.28 0.82
C CYS A 118 -27.68 10.87 0.39
N SER A 119 -27.56 9.88 -0.51
CA SER A 119 -26.28 9.34 -0.98
C SER A 119 -25.35 10.41 -1.53
N GLU A 120 -25.87 11.34 -2.32
CA GLU A 120 -25.10 12.44 -2.91
C GLU A 120 -24.49 13.37 -1.85
N GLN A 121 -25.27 13.73 -0.82
CA GLN A 121 -24.81 14.60 0.26
C GLN A 121 -23.76 13.89 1.11
N VAL A 122 -23.94 12.59 1.33
CA VAL A 122 -22.99 11.73 2.06
C VAL A 122 -21.69 11.60 1.28
N GLU A 123 -21.75 11.32 -0.03
CA GLU A 123 -20.57 11.22 -0.89
C GLU A 123 -19.78 12.54 -0.91
N SER A 124 -20.48 13.68 -1.03
CA SER A 124 -19.85 15.00 -0.96
C SER A 124 -19.16 15.26 0.39
N PHE A 125 -19.74 14.79 1.49
CA PHE A 125 -19.14 14.87 2.81
C PHE A 125 -17.90 13.98 2.94
N VAL A 126 -17.99 12.71 2.50
CA VAL A 126 -16.88 11.75 2.50
C VAL A 126 -15.69 12.28 1.71
N ASN A 127 -15.93 12.79 0.50
CA ASN A 127 -14.87 13.36 -0.35
C ASN A 127 -14.17 14.55 0.31
N CYS A 128 -14.93 15.37 1.04
CA CYS A 128 -14.37 16.50 1.77
C CYS A 128 -13.50 16.05 2.96
N VAL A 129 -13.96 15.05 3.71
CA VAL A 129 -13.21 14.45 4.82
C VAL A 129 -11.92 13.79 4.32
N ASP A 130 -11.99 13.00 3.23
CA ASP A 130 -10.81 12.36 2.63
C ASP A 130 -9.78 13.40 2.14
N SER A 131 -10.25 14.46 1.49
CA SER A 131 -9.37 15.57 1.07
C SER A 131 -8.70 16.26 2.26
N ALA A 132 -9.46 16.52 3.34
CA ALA A 132 -8.93 17.13 4.55
C ALA A 132 -7.90 16.23 5.25
N LEU A 133 -8.17 14.94 5.32
CA LEU A 133 -7.28 13.92 5.87
C LEU A 133 -5.97 13.83 5.07
N ARG A 134 -6.06 13.77 3.74
CA ARG A 134 -4.89 13.77 2.85
C ARG A 134 -4.05 15.03 3.04
N LYS A 135 -4.68 16.21 3.14
CA LYS A 135 -3.96 17.47 3.40
C LYS A 135 -3.26 17.47 4.76
N ALA A 136 -3.90 16.93 5.79
CA ALA A 136 -3.29 16.80 7.11
C ALA A 136 -2.06 15.88 7.07
N ALA A 137 -2.14 14.77 6.34
CA ALA A 137 -1.05 13.81 6.16
C ALA A 137 0.10 14.34 5.27
N GLN A 138 -0.21 15.09 4.20
CA GLN A 138 0.76 15.50 3.18
C GLN A 138 1.46 16.83 3.44
N SER A 139 1.14 17.54 4.53
CA SER A 139 1.65 18.89 4.82
C SER A 139 3.18 19.06 4.79
N ASP A 140 3.96 17.98 4.85
CA ASP A 140 5.43 18.03 4.83
C ASP A 140 6.09 17.37 3.60
N TYR A 141 5.39 16.53 2.83
CA TYR A 141 6.01 15.75 1.74
C TYR A 141 6.52 16.62 0.58
N SER A 142 5.94 17.82 0.39
CA SER A 142 6.33 18.74 -0.69
C SER A 142 7.70 19.40 -0.50
N LYS A 143 8.37 19.22 0.66
CA LYS A 143 9.70 19.80 0.93
C LYS A 143 10.85 18.84 0.66
N GLN A 144 10.60 17.54 0.46
CA GLN A 144 11.65 16.60 0.06
C GLN A 144 11.92 16.74 -1.45
N SER A 145 12.96 17.53 -1.73
CA SER A 145 13.77 17.59 -2.94
C SER A 145 13.24 16.84 -4.16
N LYS A 146 12.96 17.57 -5.25
CA LYS A 146 13.04 17.03 -6.61
C LYS A 146 14.47 16.53 -6.87
N LYS A 147 14.83 15.35 -6.37
CA LYS A 147 15.98 14.61 -6.88
C LYS A 147 15.52 14.08 -8.23
N LEU A 148 16.10 14.62 -9.30
CA LEU A 148 15.87 14.18 -10.67
C LEU A 148 15.96 12.65 -10.73
N SER A 149 14.98 12.05 -11.40
CA SER A 149 14.98 10.63 -11.77
C SER A 149 16.30 10.27 -12.44
N TYR A 150 16.71 9.00 -12.35
CA TYR A 150 17.86 8.47 -13.06
C TYR A 150 17.81 8.81 -14.56
N THR A 151 16.63 8.71 -15.18
CA THR A 151 16.43 9.10 -16.60
C THR A 151 16.66 10.59 -16.84
N GLU A 152 16.13 11.46 -15.97
CA GLU A 152 16.31 12.91 -16.07
C GLU A 152 17.77 13.35 -15.85
N LYS A 153 18.56 12.57 -15.09
CA LYS A 153 20.01 12.81 -14.93
C LYS A 153 20.79 12.39 -16.18
N PHE A 154 20.40 11.28 -16.81
CA PHE A 154 21.07 10.79 -18.01
C PHE A 154 20.87 11.73 -19.20
N GLU A 155 19.65 12.24 -19.40
CA GLU A 155 19.34 13.14 -20.52
C GLU A 155 20.11 14.46 -20.47
N ARG A 156 20.51 14.94 -19.29
CA ARG A 156 21.33 16.15 -19.12
C ARG A 156 22.81 15.97 -19.41
N LEU A 157 23.31 14.74 -19.45
CA LEU A 157 24.73 14.44 -19.70
C LEU A 157 25.03 14.20 -21.20
N VAL A 158 24.00 14.26 -22.06
CA VAL A 158 24.09 13.99 -23.50
C VAL A 158 23.94 15.29 -24.33
N VAL A 159 24.06 16.46 -23.70
CA VAL A 159 24.11 17.79 -24.34
C VAL A 159 25.44 18.45 -24.03
#